data_AF-A0A822YN49-F1
#
_entry.id   AF-A0A822YN49-F1
#
_cell.length_a   1.000
_cell.length_b   1.000
_cell.length_c   1.000
_cell.angle_alpha   90.00
_cell.angle_beta   90.00
_cell.angle_gamma   90.00
#
_symmetry.space_group_name_H-M   'P 1'
#
loop_
_entity.id
_entity.type
_entity.pdbx_description
1 polymer ?
#
loop_
_entity_poly.entity_id
_entity_poly.type
_entity_poly.pdbx_seq_one_letter_code
_entity_poly.pdbx_strand_id
1 'polypeptide(L)'
;MAGKEEVRESQEFVYRISTAKEWEELQKSGSTFGGDLDKTTGCIHLSKLDQLGDGLVYEAADGSNFFPHFYGPSRSFSPLPLNAVTKAEKLTLSDGQFSCDLLN
;
A
#
# COMPACT_ATOMS: atom_id res chain seq x y z
N MET A 1 6.90 -0.37 -43.03
CA MET A 1 5.77 -0.40 -42.07
C MET A 1 6.37 -0.58 -40.69
N ALA A 2 6.11 0.37 -39.79
CA ALA A 2 6.71 0.42 -38.46
C ALA A 2 6.23 -0.74 -37.58
N GLY A 3 7.16 -1.38 -36.89
CA GLY A 3 6.85 -2.36 -35.83
C GLY A 3 6.13 -1.64 -34.70
N LYS A 4 4.96 -2.15 -34.32
CA LYS A 4 4.28 -1.72 -33.12
C LYS A 4 4.98 -2.40 -31.94
N GLU A 5 5.65 -1.60 -31.13
CA GLU A 5 6.19 -2.03 -29.84
C GLU A 5 5.01 -2.19 -28.88
N GLU A 6 4.76 -3.43 -28.48
CA GLU A 6 3.67 -3.81 -27.59
C GLU A 6 4.15 -3.56 -26.15
N VAL A 7 3.83 -2.37 -25.64
CA VAL A 7 4.12 -1.98 -24.26
C VAL A 7 3.32 -2.92 -23.35
N ARG A 8 4.02 -3.82 -22.64
CA ARG A 8 3.44 -4.56 -21.52
C ARG A 8 3.24 -3.57 -20.38
N GLU A 9 1.98 -3.24 -20.05
CA GLU A 9 1.67 -2.53 -18.80
C GLU A 9 2.16 -3.38 -17.63
N SER A 10 3.25 -2.96 -16.99
CA SER A 10 3.67 -3.47 -15.69
C SER A 10 2.69 -2.95 -14.65
N GLN A 11 1.89 -3.84 -14.06
CA GLN A 11 1.01 -3.48 -12.94
C GLN A 11 1.88 -2.99 -11.76
N GLU A 12 1.77 -1.70 -11.44
CA GLU A 12 2.46 -1.07 -10.31
C GLU A 12 1.70 -1.37 -8.99
N PHE A 13 2.40 -1.92 -8.00
CA PHE A 13 1.84 -2.27 -6.69
C PHE A 13 2.38 -1.35 -5.59
N VAL A 14 1.56 -1.13 -4.57
CA VAL A 14 1.99 -0.62 -3.26
C VAL A 14 1.84 -1.70 -2.21
N TYR A 15 2.57 -1.49 -1.14
CA TYR A 15 2.67 -2.41 -0.04
C TYR A 15 2.24 -1.73 1.23
N ARG A 16 1.71 -2.50 2.17
CA ARG A 16 1.49 -2.07 3.53
C ARG A 16 1.94 -3.19 4.43
N ILE A 17 2.77 -2.87 5.41
CA ILE A 17 3.05 -3.80 6.50
C ILE A 17 1.95 -3.61 7.53
N SER A 18 1.21 -4.68 7.80
CA SER A 18 0.13 -4.71 8.79
C SER A 18 0.42 -5.78 9.82
N THR A 19 0.00 -5.55 11.06
CA THR A 19 -0.05 -6.60 12.08
C THR A 19 -1.08 -7.68 11.70
N ALA A 20 -0.94 -8.88 12.27
CA ALA A 20 -1.92 -9.96 12.07
C ALA A 20 -3.34 -9.53 12.48
N LYS A 21 -3.46 -8.75 13.56
CA LYS A 21 -4.73 -8.24 14.05
C LYS A 21 -5.38 -7.28 13.05
N GLU A 22 -4.63 -6.32 12.50
CA GLU A 22 -5.15 -5.40 11.48
C GLU A 22 -5.59 -6.15 10.21
N TRP A 23 -4.87 -7.21 9.82
CA TRP A 23 -5.24 -8.05 8.68
C TRP A 23 -6.51 -8.88 8.92
N GLU A 24 -6.67 -9.46 10.12
CA GLU A 24 -7.89 -10.16 10.51
C GLU A 24 -9.10 -9.22 10.55
N GLU A 25 -8.91 -8.02 11.10
CA GLU A 25 -9.95 -6.99 11.14
C GLU A 25 -10.38 -6.58 9.72
N LEU A 26 -9.42 -6.31 8.82
CA LEU A 26 -9.71 -5.97 7.42
C LEU A 26 -10.50 -7.07 6.70
N GLN A 27 -10.15 -8.34 6.89
CA GLN A 27 -10.89 -9.46 6.31
C GLN A 27 -12.32 -9.55 6.85
N LYS A 28 -12.52 -9.26 8.15
CA LYS A 28 -13.82 -9.33 8.81
C LYS A 28 -14.74 -8.16 8.44
N SER A 29 -14.20 -6.95 8.36
CA SER A 29 -14.97 -5.72 8.10
C SER A 29 -15.12 -5.40 6.61
N GLY A 30 -14.24 -5.94 5.75
CA GLY A 30 -14.16 -5.62 4.32
C GLY A 30 -13.46 -4.30 4.01
N SER A 31 -13.07 -3.50 5.01
CA SER A 31 -12.31 -2.25 4.83
C SER A 31 -11.61 -1.81 6.14
N THR A 32 -10.51 -1.07 6.06
CA THR A 32 -9.76 -0.61 7.23
C THR A 32 -9.36 0.87 7.14
N PHE A 33 -9.38 1.57 8.28
CA PHE A 33 -8.76 2.89 8.44
C PHE A 33 -7.28 2.81 8.81
N GLY A 34 -6.70 1.61 8.82
CA GLY A 34 -5.31 1.38 9.19
C GLY A 34 -5.08 1.36 10.70
N GLY A 35 -3.83 1.58 11.09
CA GLY A 35 -3.34 1.52 12.45
C GLY A 35 -3.51 2.84 13.18
N ASP A 36 -2.96 2.94 14.38
CA ASP A 36 -3.07 4.17 15.19
C ASP A 36 -2.45 5.37 14.49
N LEU A 37 -1.30 5.19 13.80
CA LEU A 37 -0.66 6.24 13.02
C LEU A 37 -1.56 6.76 11.88
N ASP A 38 -2.24 5.86 11.17
CA ASP A 38 -3.11 6.25 10.06
C ASP A 38 -4.34 7.04 10.55
N LYS A 39 -4.91 6.60 11.68
CA LYS A 39 -6.04 7.26 12.31
C LYS A 39 -5.68 8.63 12.88
N THR A 40 -4.47 8.79 13.43
CA THR A 40 -4.04 10.07 14.02
C THR A 40 -3.64 11.08 12.94
N THR A 41 -3.06 10.63 11.84
CA THR A 41 -2.67 11.49 10.71
C THR A 41 -3.81 11.74 9.71
N GLY A 42 -4.84 10.89 9.70
CA GLY A 42 -5.97 10.99 8.78
C GLY A 42 -5.64 10.52 7.36
N CYS A 43 -4.65 9.63 7.21
CA CYS A 43 -4.28 9.04 5.93
C CYS A 43 -3.69 7.63 6.10
N ILE A 44 -3.87 6.77 5.10
CA ILE A 44 -3.30 5.42 5.11
C ILE A 44 -1.89 5.49 4.55
N HIS A 45 -0.89 5.15 5.37
CA HIS A 45 0.52 5.09 4.97
C HIS A 45 0.79 3.83 4.15
N LEU A 46 1.43 4.02 3.00
CA LEU A 46 1.76 2.95 2.07
C LEU A 46 3.26 2.99 1.71
N SER A 47 3.76 1.80 1.41
CA SER A 47 5.01 1.43 0.75
C SER A 47 4.89 1.48 -0.77
N LYS A 48 5.84 2.02 -1.53
CA LYS A 48 5.88 1.82 -2.99
C LYS A 48 6.84 0.70 -3.39
N LEU A 49 6.67 0.14 -4.60
CA LEU A 49 7.86 -0.08 -5.44
C LEU A 49 7.99 1.09 -6.41
N ASP A 50 6.98 1.37 -7.25
CA ASP A 50 6.72 2.62 -8.02
C ASP A 50 5.16 2.71 -8.24
N GLN A 51 4.58 3.82 -8.70
CA GLN A 51 3.42 4.54 -8.13
C GLN A 51 1.97 4.08 -8.47
N LEU A 52 1.04 4.08 -7.50
CA LEU A 52 -0.42 3.98 -7.75
C LEU A 52 -1.05 5.31 -8.18
N GLY A 53 -2.16 5.23 -8.92
CA GLY A 53 -2.92 6.35 -9.47
C GLY A 53 -3.60 7.32 -8.49
N ASP A 54 -4.58 8.08 -8.99
CA ASP A 54 -5.03 9.41 -8.52
C ASP A 54 -5.42 9.60 -7.03
N GLY A 55 -5.71 8.52 -6.29
CA GLY A 55 -6.04 8.60 -4.86
C GLY A 55 -4.82 8.58 -3.92
N LEU A 56 -3.63 8.38 -4.48
CA LEU A 56 -2.35 8.32 -3.79
C LEU A 56 -1.66 9.69 -3.88
N VAL A 57 -1.33 10.28 -2.73
CA VAL A 57 -0.64 11.57 -2.64
C VAL A 57 0.76 11.34 -2.08
N TYR A 58 1.76 12.04 -2.63
CA TYR A 58 3.14 12.01 -2.14
C TYR A 58 3.42 13.19 -1.23
N GLU A 59 3.64 12.90 0.04
CA GLU A 59 4.01 13.92 1.03
C GLU A 59 5.41 13.67 1.58
N ALA A 60 6.14 14.75 1.87
CA ALA A 60 7.47 14.68 2.46
C ALA A 60 7.35 14.16 3.91
N ALA A 61 7.99 13.03 4.20
CA ALA A 61 8.14 12.51 5.57
C ALA A 61 9.34 13.15 6.29
N ASP A 62 10.40 13.44 5.54
CA ASP A 62 11.49 14.33 5.93
C ASP A 62 11.89 15.14 4.69
N GLY A 63 12.70 16.19 4.85
CA GLY A 63 13.05 17.11 3.74
C GLY A 63 13.70 16.46 2.51
N SER A 64 13.95 15.15 2.53
CA SER A 64 14.52 14.34 1.45
C SER A 64 13.66 13.15 1.01
N ASN A 65 12.75 12.62 1.85
CA ASN A 65 12.02 11.39 1.59
C ASN A 65 10.51 11.64 1.45
N PHE A 66 9.91 11.14 0.37
CA PHE A 66 8.46 11.23 0.10
C PHE A 66 7.82 9.85 0.21
N PHE A 67 6.74 9.76 0.98
CA PHE A 67 5.99 8.51 1.16
C PHE A 67 4.59 8.65 0.59
N PRO A 68 4.02 7.56 0.03
CA PRO A 68 2.65 7.58 -0.41
C PRO A 68 1.66 7.53 0.75
N HIS A 69 0.70 8.43 0.70
CA HIS A 69 -0.48 8.49 1.56
C HIS A 69 -1.73 8.32 0.72
N PHE A 70 -2.59 7.37 1.08
CA PHE A 70 -3.87 7.19 0.42
C PHE A 70 -4.98 7.94 1.16
N TYR A 71 -5.59 8.90 0.46
CA TYR A 71 -6.72 9.69 0.94
C TYR A 71 -8.04 9.30 0.26
N GLY A 72 -8.02 8.39 -0.71
CA GLY A 72 -9.19 8.04 -1.51
C GLY A 72 -9.67 9.14 -2.49
N PRO A 73 -10.69 8.86 -3.31
CA PRO A 73 -11.06 9.69 -4.47
C PRO A 73 -11.53 11.11 -4.11
N SER A 74 -12.12 11.29 -2.94
CA SER A 74 -12.61 12.60 -2.44
C SER A 74 -11.54 13.40 -1.70
N ARG A 75 -10.30 12.89 -1.59
CA ARG A 75 -9.25 13.44 -0.71
C ARG A 75 -9.70 13.58 0.75
N SER A 76 -10.65 12.76 1.17
CA SER A 76 -11.12 12.67 2.55
C SER A 76 -10.76 11.30 3.08
N PHE A 77 -10.18 11.22 4.29
CA PHE A 77 -9.74 9.95 4.90
C PHE A 77 -10.75 8.82 4.66
N SER A 78 -10.43 7.96 3.70
CA SER A 78 -11.28 6.88 3.22
C SER A 78 -10.65 5.55 3.60
N PRO A 79 -11.45 4.56 4.06
CA PRO A 79 -10.88 3.28 4.44
C PRO A 79 -10.36 2.53 3.21
N LEU A 80 -9.22 1.85 3.36
CA LEU A 80 -8.69 0.95 2.34
C LEU A 80 -9.60 -0.29 2.26
N PRO A 81 -10.24 -0.55 1.11
CA PRO A 81 -11.14 -1.70 0.99
C PRO A 81 -10.34 -2.99 0.77
N LEU A 82 -10.87 -4.11 1.27
CA LEU A 82 -10.22 -5.42 1.16
C LEU A 82 -9.98 -5.83 -0.30
N ASN A 83 -10.91 -5.47 -1.21
CA ASN A 83 -10.79 -5.80 -2.63
C ASN A 83 -9.69 -5.01 -3.37
N ALA A 84 -9.07 -4.00 -2.74
CA ALA A 84 -7.87 -3.34 -3.27
C ALA A 84 -6.59 -4.16 -3.02
N VAL A 85 -6.65 -5.17 -2.14
CA VAL A 85 -5.51 -6.04 -1.83
C VAL A 85 -5.42 -7.15 -2.88
N THR A 86 -4.38 -7.10 -3.70
CA THR A 86 -4.15 -8.09 -4.78
C THR A 86 -3.45 -9.35 -4.28
N LYS A 87 -2.56 -9.21 -3.30
CA LYS A 87 -1.84 -10.31 -2.66
C LYS A 87 -1.48 -9.90 -1.23
N ALA A 88 -1.48 -10.88 -0.31
CA ALA A 88 -1.05 -10.69 1.07
C ALA A 88 -0.21 -11.90 1.49
N GLU A 89 0.86 -11.63 2.25
CA GLU A 89 1.74 -12.67 2.75
C GLU A 89 2.17 -12.36 4.17
N LYS A 90 2.34 -13.41 4.97
CA LYS A 90 2.85 -13.29 6.33
C LYS A 90 4.36 -13.13 6.27
N LEU A 91 4.87 -12.01 6.79
CA LEU A 91 6.29 -11.81 6.96
C LEU A 91 6.85 -12.81 7.98
N THR A 92 7.99 -13.42 7.65
CA THR A 92 8.72 -14.31 8.57
C THR A 92 9.95 -13.59 9.08
N LEU A 93 10.17 -13.63 10.40
CA LEU A 93 11.36 -13.05 11.02
C LEU A 93 12.40 -14.16 11.24
N SER A 94 13.60 -14.00 10.69
CA SER A 94 14.73 -14.91 10.90
C SER A 94 16.01 -14.10 10.99
N ASP A 95 16.86 -14.37 11.99
CA ASP A 95 18.11 -13.64 12.24
C ASP A 95 17.97 -12.10 12.28
N GLY A 96 16.82 -11.60 12.77
CA GLY A 96 16.53 -10.17 12.86
C GLY A 96 16.11 -9.51 11.53
N GLN A 97 15.99 -10.29 10.45
CA GLN A 97 15.54 -9.84 9.14
C GLN A 97 14.16 -10.40 8.80
N PHE A 98 13.28 -9.55 8.27
CA PHE A 98 11.99 -9.97 7.74
C PHE A 98 12.15 -10.46 6.29
N SER A 99 11.58 -11.62 5.99
CA SER A 99 11.49 -12.18 4.64
C SER A 99 10.04 -12.31 4.16
N CYS A 100 9.88 -12.21 2.85
CA CYS A 100 8.60 -12.23 2.14
C CYS A 100 8.84 -12.69 0.70
N ASP A 101 8.10 -13.70 0.24
CA ASP A 101 8.15 -14.22 -1.13
C ASP A 101 7.41 -13.31 -2.13
N LEU A 102 6.68 -12.29 -1.66
CA LEU A 102 6.08 -11.26 -2.52
C LEU A 102 7.10 -10.38 -3.24
N LEU A 103 8.33 -10.32 -2.73
CA LEU A 103 9.36 -9.39 -3.18
C LEU A 103 10.47 -10.07 -4.00
N ASN A 104 10.35 -11.37 -4.29
CA ASN A 104 11.33 -12.19 -5.01
C ASN A 104 10.93 -12.48 -6.46
#